data_AF-A0A7K0KGW7-F1
#
_entry.id   AF-A0A7K0KGW7-F1
#
_cell.length_a   1.000
_cell.length_b   1.000
_cell.length_c   1.000
_cell.angle_alpha   90.00
_cell.angle_beta   90.00
_cell.angle_gamma   90.00
#
_symmetry.space_group_name_H-M   'P 1'
#
loop_
_entity.id
_entity.type
_entity.pdbx_description
1 polymer ?
#
loop_
_entity_poly.entity_id
_entity_poly.type
_entity_poly.pdbx_seq_one_letter_code
_entity_poly.pdbx_strand_id
1 'polypeptide(L)' 'MEQKERQDIAYFISFCIEQYKTEKGMEGEQVMNLFNRYGVFEYLQEFYDVLHTQSAQWLLGDINKFIKNRKEAANGNH' A
#
# COMPACT_ATOMS: atom_id res chain seq x y z
N MET A 1 -0.66 10.77 17.52
CA MET A 1 0.52 10.74 16.64
C MET A 1 1.26 12.05 16.74
N GLU A 2 2.54 11.97 17.04
CA GLU A 2 3.46 13.12 17.05
C GLU A 2 3.62 13.68 15.62
N GLN A 3 4.14 14.90 15.46
CA GLN A 3 4.35 15.48 14.12
C GLN A 3 5.36 14.65 13.29
N LYS A 4 6.42 14.17 13.94
CA LYS A 4 7.48 13.36 13.30
C LYS A 4 6.95 12.02 12.76
N GLU A 5 6.18 11.30 13.57
CA GLU A 5 5.58 10.02 13.20
C GLU A 5 4.69 10.14 11.94
N ARG A 6 3.90 11.22 11.83
CA ARG A 6 3.11 11.49 10.63
C ARG A 6 3.94 11.72 9.39
N GLN A 7 5.10 12.36 9.52
CA GLN A 7 6.04 12.54 8.40
C GLN A 7 6.67 11.22 8.00
N ASP A 8 7.07 10.39 8.97
CA ASP A 8 7.67 9.08 8.72
C ASP A 8 6.69 8.13 8.02
N ILE A 9 5.40 8.14 8.42
CA ILE A 9 4.32 7.42 7.74
C ILE A 9 4.13 7.94 6.31
N ALA A 10 4.11 9.26 6.11
CA ALA A 10 3.95 9.85 4.79
C ALA A 10 5.09 9.44 3.85
N TYR A 11 6.34 9.49 4.31
CA TYR A 11 7.50 9.03 3.54
C TYR A 11 7.43 7.54 3.21
N PHE A 12 7.00 6.71 4.16
CA PHE A 12 6.80 5.29 3.94
C PHE A 12 5.71 5.00 2.90
N ILE A 13 4.59 5.72 2.93
CA ILE A 13 3.53 5.59 1.93
C ILE A 13 4.04 6.03 0.54
N SER A 14 4.76 7.15 0.45
CA SER A 14 5.40 7.59 -0.79
C SER A 14 6.37 6.54 -1.34
N PHE A 15 7.17 5.92 -0.47
CA PHE A 15 8.05 4.81 -0.84
C PHE A 15 7.26 3.62 -1.41
N CYS A 16 6.17 3.20 -0.76
CA CYS A 16 5.33 2.10 -1.23
C CYS A 16 4.73 2.39 -2.62
N ILE A 17 4.27 3.62 -2.86
CA ILE A 17 3.74 4.04 -4.16
C ILE A 17 4.82 3.91 -5.24
N GLU A 18 6.01 4.47 -5.04
CA GLU A 18 7.07 4.47 -6.04
C GLU A 18 7.63 3.07 -6.30
N GLN A 19 7.76 2.23 -5.27
CA GLN A 19 8.15 0.84 -5.43
C GLN A 19 7.11 0.07 -6.25
N TYR A 20 5.83 0.24 -5.96
CA TYR A 20 4.76 -0.48 -6.66
C TYR A 20 4.61 0.01 -8.11
N LYS A 21 4.75 1.32 -8.32
CA LYS A 21 4.80 1.96 -9.64
C LYS A 21 5.88 1.33 -10.51
N THR A 22 7.11 1.28 -9.99
CA THR A 22 8.28 0.74 -10.69
C THR A 22 8.11 -0.75 -10.99
N GLU A 23 7.71 -1.55 -9.99
CA GLU A 23 7.56 -3.00 -10.13
C GLU A 23 6.47 -3.39 -11.14
N LYS A 24 5.38 -2.63 -11.19
CA LYS A 24 4.24 -2.94 -12.07
C LYS A 24 4.27 -2.21 -13.42
N GLY A 25 5.24 -1.32 -13.64
CA GLY A 25 5.27 -0.45 -14.80
C GLY A 25 3.99 0.40 -14.93
N MET A 26 3.46 0.86 -13.80
CA MET A 26 2.24 1.67 -13.73
C MET A 26 2.58 3.16 -13.64
N GLU A 27 1.61 4.02 -13.93
CA GLU A 27 1.71 5.44 -13.63
C GLU A 27 1.35 5.72 -12.17
N GLY A 28 1.93 6.78 -11.59
CA GLY A 28 1.70 7.14 -10.18
C GLY A 28 0.21 7.34 -9.86
N GLU A 29 -0.52 8.00 -10.76
CA GLU A 29 -1.98 8.18 -10.63
C GLU A 29 -2.74 6.84 -10.61
N GLN A 30 -2.33 5.86 -11.42
CA GLN A 30 -2.96 4.54 -11.44
C GLN A 30 -2.74 3.80 -10.12
N VAL A 31 -1.54 3.91 -9.55
CA VAL A 31 -1.22 3.32 -8.23
C VAL A 31 -2.03 4.02 -7.14
N MET A 32 -2.11 5.35 -7.15
CA MET A 32 -2.91 6.12 -6.19
C MET A 32 -4.38 5.70 -6.22
N ASN A 33 -4.97 5.62 -7.41
CA ASN A 33 -6.36 5.18 -7.60
C ASN A 33 -6.57 3.73 -7.15
N LEU A 34 -5.62 2.84 -7.43
CA LEU A 34 -5.68 1.45 -7.01
C LEU A 34 -5.62 1.32 -5.49
N PHE A 35 -4.67 2.02 -4.85
CA PHE A 35 -4.47 1.99 -3.41
C PHE A 35 -5.69 2.56 -2.69
N ASN A 36 -6.22 3.69 -3.16
CA ASN A 36 -7.45 4.27 -2.62
C ASN A 36 -8.65 3.31 -2.77
N ARG A 37 -8.85 2.76 -3.98
CA ARG A 37 -9.99 1.86 -4.26
C ARG A 37 -10.03 0.62 -3.38
N TYR A 38 -8.87 0.05 -3.08
CA TYR A 38 -8.77 -1.17 -2.27
C TYR A 38 -8.34 -0.90 -0.84
N GLY A 39 -8.35 0.35 -0.37
CA GLY A 39 -8.05 0.75 1.00
C GLY A 39 -6.66 0.34 1.49
N VAL A 40 -5.66 0.50 0.63
CA VAL A 40 -4.25 0.19 0.91
C VAL A 40 -3.62 1.30 1.75
N PHE A 41 -4.03 2.55 1.59
CA PHE A 41 -3.48 3.66 2.38
C PHE A 41 -3.78 3.49 3.87
N GLU A 42 -5.02 3.13 4.19
CA GLU A 42 -5.46 2.84 5.55
C GLU A 42 -4.67 1.66 6.11
N TYR A 43 -4.47 0.61 5.31
CA TYR A 43 -3.66 -0.54 5.70
C TYR A 43 -2.20 -0.16 6.01
N LEU A 44 -1.54 0.58 5.12
CA LEU A 44 -0.15 1.01 5.31
C LEU A 44 0.01 1.93 6.53
N GLN A 45 -0.98 2.78 6.79
CA GLN A 45 -0.97 3.68 7.95
C GLN A 45 -1.26 2.92 9.26
N GLU A 46 -2.25 2.03 9.28
CA GLU A 46 -2.66 1.27 10.47
C GLU A 46 -1.57 0.29 10.93
N PHE A 47 -0.87 -0.35 9.99
CA PHE A 47 0.15 -1.36 10.28
C PHE A 47 1.58 -0.83 10.11
N TYR A 48 1.77 0.49 10.12
CA TYR A 48 3.06 1.14 9.91
C TYR A 48 4.18 0.55 10.78
N ASP A 49 3.94 0.41 12.09
CA ASP A 49 4.92 -0.05 13.08
C ASP A 49 5.55 -1.40 12.74
N VAL A 50 4.82 -2.26 12.02
CA VAL A 50 5.31 -3.56 11.57
C VAL A 50 5.89 -3.44 10.16
N LEU A 51 5.13 -2.84 9.24
CA LEU A 51 5.43 -2.84 7.81
C LEU A 51 6.71 -2.06 7.46
N HIS A 52 7.01 -0.95 8.15
CA HIS A 52 8.18 -0.12 7.83
C HIS A 52 9.54 -0.81 8.07
N THR A 53 9.55 -1.94 8.78
CA THR A 53 10.75 -2.74 9.06
C THR A 53 11.03 -3.80 7.98
N GLN A 54 10.08 -4.02 7.08
CA GLN A 54 10.13 -5.09 6.08
C GLN A 54 10.88 -4.67 4.81
N SER A 55 11.38 -5.65 4.05
CA SER A 55 12.02 -5.37 2.76
C SER A 55 11.01 -4.93 1.70
N ALA A 56 11.47 -4.13 0.73
CA ALA A 56 10.65 -3.66 -0.39
C ALA A 56 9.94 -4.82 -1.13
N GLN A 57 10.67 -5.90 -1.40
CA GLN A 57 10.12 -7.07 -2.09
C GLN A 57 8.98 -7.73 -1.30
N TRP A 58 9.13 -7.82 0.02
CA TRP A 58 8.11 -8.38 0.89
C TRP A 58 6.87 -7.48 0.91
N LEU A 59 7.06 -6.17 1.08
CA LEU A 59 5.98 -5.17 1.07
C LEU A 59 5.17 -5.22 -0.22
N LEU A 60 5.84 -5.28 -1.37
CA LEU A 60 5.17 -5.38 -2.67
C LEU A 60 4.35 -6.68 -2.79
N GLY A 61 4.89 -7.80 -2.31
CA GLY A 61 4.18 -9.07 -2.27
C GLY A 61 2.94 -9.00 -1.38
N ASP A 62 3.05 -8.36 -0.22
CA ASP A 62 1.97 -8.21 0.75
C ASP A 62 0.86 -7.29 0.24
N ILE A 63 1.20 -6.10 -0.29
CA ILE A 63 0.26 -5.18 -0.94
C ILE A 63 -0.50 -5.87 -2.08
N ASN A 64 0.20 -6.64 -2.92
CA ASN A 64 -0.44 -7.40 -4.00
C ASN A 64 -1.47 -8.42 -3.46
N LYS A 65 -1.12 -9.16 -2.41
CA LYS A 65 -2.03 -10.12 -1.76
C LYS A 65 -3.24 -9.42 -1.17
N PHE A 66 -3.02 -8.32 -0.46
CA PHE A 66 -4.08 -7.51 0.14
C PHE A 66 -5.09 -7.03 -0.91
N ILE A 67 -4.60 -6.43 -2.01
CA ILE A 67 -5.45 -5.99 -3.12
C ILE A 67 -6.20 -7.16 -3.74
N LYS A 68 -5.54 -8.31 -3.94
CA LYS A 68 -6.17 -9.51 -4.51
C LYS A 68 -7.32 -10.00 -3.63
N ASN A 69 -7.10 -10.11 -2.32
CA ASN A 69 -8.13 -10.55 -1.38
C ASN A 69 -9.34 -9.61 -1.39
N ARG A 70 -9.12 -8.29 -1.45
CA ARG A 70 -10.20 -7.29 -1.54
C ARG A 70 -10.95 -7.34 -2.87
N LYS A 71 -10.26 -7.61 -3.98
CA LYS A 71 -10.88 -7.84 -5.30
C LYS A 71 -11.80 -9.07 -5.26
N GLU A 72 -11.33 -10.17 -4.69
CA GLU A 72 -12.12 -11.41 -4.57
C GLU A 72 -13.35 -11.18 -3.68
N ALA A 73 -13.20 -10.51 -2.54
CA ALA A 73 -14.32 -10.16 -1.67
C ALA A 73 -15.36 -9.25 -2.35
N ALA A 74 -14.92 -8.28 -3.16
CA ALA A 74 -15.82 -7.39 -3.90
C ALA A 74 -16.57 -8.10 -5.03
N ASN A 75 -15.99 -9.15 -5.62
CA ASN A 75 -16.57 -9.91 -6.71
C ASN A 75 -17.39 -11.13 -6.24
N GLY A 76 -17.21 -11.56 -4.99
CA GLY A 76 -17.80 -12.75 -4.39
C GLY A 76 -19.23 -12.61 -3.83
N ASN A 77 -19.91 -11.49 -4.08
CA ASN A 77 -21.35 -11.38 -3.84
C ASN A 77 -22.13 -12.03 -5.00
N HIS A 78 -22.12 -13.37 -5.05
CA HIS A 78 -23.12 -14.19 -5.76
C HIS A 78 -23.46 -15.40 -4.89
#